data_AF-A0A960PYK7-F1
#
_entry.id   AF-A0A960PYK7-F1
#
_cell.length_a   1.000
_cell.length_b   1.000
_cell.length_c   1.000
_cell.angle_alpha   90.00
_cell.angle_beta   90.00
_cell.angle_gamma   90.00
#
_symmetry.space_group_name_H-M   'P 1'
#
loop_
_entity.id
_entity.type
_entity.pdbx_description
1 polymer ?
#
loop_
_entity_poly.entity_id
_entity_poly.type
_entity_poly.pdbx_seq_one_letter_code
_entity_poly.pdbx_strand_id
1 'polypeptide(L)'
;MSAMVLFWISLAWDAPTATIDDSIRINIEKRIAYGQFPSIAIGIVTAEGTSTWAAGSIPQGKPDEKTIDEIGSISKTFTALLLALEIEAGRINLTALILHQNGTHKGPGIE
;
A
#
# COMPACT_ATOMS: atom_id res chain seq x y z
N MET A 1 44.38 22.15 -41.38
CA MET A 1 43.54 22.31 -40.18
C MET A 1 42.43 21.27 -40.27
N SER A 2 42.54 20.18 -39.51
CA SER A 2 41.58 19.06 -39.58
C SER A 2 40.78 19.07 -38.29
N ALA A 3 39.46 19.28 -38.38
CA ALA A 3 38.55 19.26 -37.24
C ALA A 3 37.92 17.87 -37.14
N MET A 4 38.18 17.18 -36.04
CA MET A 4 37.62 15.85 -35.75
C MET A 4 36.34 16.05 -34.94
N VAL A 5 35.20 15.64 -35.49
CA VAL A 5 33.90 15.69 -34.82
C VAL A 5 33.68 14.35 -34.10
N LEU A 6 33.60 14.37 -32.78
CA LEU A 6 33.23 13.21 -31.96
C LEU A 6 31.74 13.25 -31.69
N PHE A 7 31.02 12.24 -32.17
CA PHE A 7 29.59 12.04 -31.93
C PHE A 7 29.41 11.17 -30.70
N TRP A 8 28.84 11.72 -29.63
CA TRP A 8 28.46 10.96 -28.44
C TRP A 8 27.05 10.43 -28.64
N ILE A 9 26.89 9.11 -28.73
CA ILE A 9 25.58 8.45 -28.66
C ILE A 9 25.28 8.20 -27.18
N SER A 10 24.32 8.91 -26.61
CA SER A 10 23.70 8.52 -25.34
C SER A 10 22.83 7.30 -25.58
N LEU A 11 23.25 6.15 -25.05
CA LEU A 11 22.37 5.01 -24.83
C LEU A 11 21.44 5.35 -23.67
N ALA A 12 20.19 5.69 -23.97
CA ALA A 12 19.14 5.72 -22.96
C ALA A 12 18.81 4.26 -22.59
N TRP A 13 19.14 3.85 -21.36
CA TRP A 13 18.66 2.61 -20.78
C TRP A 13 17.25 2.86 -20.26
N ASP A 14 16.24 2.47 -21.03
CA ASP A 14 14.86 2.52 -20.55
C ASP A 14 14.68 1.35 -19.58
N ALA A 15 14.69 1.63 -18.27
CA ALA A 15 14.44 0.61 -17.27
C ALA A 15 13.00 0.12 -17.45
N PRO A 16 12.75 -1.20 -17.45
CA PRO A 16 11.38 -1.71 -17.43
C PRO A 16 10.66 -1.05 -16.26
N THR A 17 9.48 -0.49 -16.48
CA THR A 17 8.63 0.03 -15.40
C THR A 17 7.57 -1.03 -15.12
N ALA A 18 7.20 -1.22 -13.85
CA ALA A 18 6.09 -2.10 -13.50
C ALA A 18 4.86 -1.77 -14.35
N THR A 19 4.22 -2.75 -14.99
CA THR A 19 3.04 -2.53 -15.84
C THR A 19 1.78 -3.07 -15.18
N ILE A 20 0.66 -2.39 -15.40
CA ILE A 20 -0.67 -2.88 -15.06
C ILE A 20 -1.26 -3.49 -16.33
N ASP A 21 -1.30 -4.82 -16.35
CA ASP A 21 -1.77 -5.60 -17.50
C ASP A 21 -3.26 -5.35 -17.78
N ASP A 22 -3.64 -5.49 -19.05
CA ASP A 22 -5.03 -5.30 -19.49
C ASP A 22 -5.99 -6.29 -18.81
N SER A 23 -5.51 -7.48 -18.43
CA SER A 23 -6.31 -8.44 -17.67
C SER A 23 -6.77 -7.87 -16.33
N ILE A 24 -5.92 -7.10 -15.64
CA ILE A 24 -6.25 -6.44 -14.37
C ILE A 24 -7.27 -5.32 -14.61
N ARG A 25 -7.04 -4.50 -15.64
CA ARG A 25 -7.96 -3.41 -16.03
C ARG A 25 -9.35 -3.92 -16.35
N ILE A 26 -9.46 -4.91 -17.24
CA ILE A 26 -10.73 -5.55 -17.63
C ILE A 26 -11.47 -6.10 -16.39
N ASN A 27 -10.72 -6.71 -15.46
CA ASN A 27 -11.30 -7.24 -14.24
C ASN A 27 -11.85 -6.15 -13.31
N ILE A 28 -11.15 -5.01 -13.17
CA ILE A 28 -11.66 -3.87 -12.42
C ILE A 28 -12.88 -3.26 -13.08
N GLU A 29 -12.80 -2.99 -14.38
CA GLU A 29 -13.89 -2.36 -15.11
C GLU A 29 -15.18 -3.18 -15.00
N LYS A 30 -15.09 -4.51 -15.02
CA LYS A 30 -16.23 -5.40 -14.75
C LYS A 30 -16.83 -5.18 -13.35
N ARG A 31 -16.01 -5.05 -12.30
CA ARG A 31 -16.48 -4.84 -10.93
C ARG A 31 -17.18 -3.49 -10.77
N ILE A 32 -16.63 -2.45 -11.40
CA ILE A 32 -17.26 -1.12 -11.47
C ILE A 32 -18.59 -1.20 -12.24
N ALA A 33 -18.59 -1.83 -13.42
CA ALA A 33 -19.78 -1.96 -14.26
C ALA A 33 -20.90 -2.76 -13.60
N TYR A 34 -20.56 -3.76 -12.77
CA TYR A 34 -21.52 -4.50 -11.96
C TYR A 34 -21.94 -3.79 -10.67
N GLY A 35 -21.49 -2.55 -10.45
CA GLY A 35 -21.88 -1.74 -9.29
C GLY A 35 -21.38 -2.26 -7.95
N GLN A 36 -20.34 -3.12 -7.96
CA GLN A 36 -19.80 -3.70 -6.72
C GLN A 36 -19.02 -2.65 -5.91
N PHE A 37 -18.33 -1.75 -6.61
CA PHE A 37 -17.56 -0.65 -6.03
C PHE A 37 -17.73 0.60 -6.89
N PRO A 38 -17.81 1.80 -6.29
CA PRO A 38 -17.90 3.05 -7.03
C PRO A 38 -16.59 3.42 -7.73
N SER A 39 -15.46 3.07 -7.12
CA SER A 39 -14.11 3.28 -7.63
C SER A 39 -13.14 2.20 -7.11
N ILE A 40 -12.07 1.96 -7.86
CA ILE A 40 -10.96 1.10 -7.45
C ILE A 40 -9.66 1.76 -7.94
N ALA A 41 -8.69 1.94 -7.03
CA ALA A 41 -7.32 2.31 -7.35
C ALA A 41 -6.38 1.11 -7.14
N ILE A 42 -5.40 0.95 -8.03
CA ILE A 42 -4.34 -0.06 -7.95
C ILE A 42 -2.98 0.63 -7.95
N GLY A 43 -2.09 0.13 -7.10
CA GLY A 43 -0.65 0.30 -7.22
C GLY A 43 0.05 -1.06 -7.30
N ILE A 44 0.98 -1.22 -8.23
CA ILE A 44 1.88 -2.36 -8.32
C ILE A 44 3.30 -1.88 -8.07
N VAL A 45 3.99 -2.51 -7.12
CA VAL A 45 5.39 -2.25 -6.81
C VAL A 45 6.19 -3.52 -7.11
N THR A 46 7.17 -3.41 -7.99
CA THR A 46 8.11 -4.49 -8.33
C THR A 46 9.55 -4.00 -8.23
N ALA A 47 10.54 -4.86 -8.48
CA ALA A 47 11.94 -4.44 -8.54
C ALA A 47 12.21 -3.45 -9.69
N GLU A 48 11.38 -3.52 -10.73
CA GLU A 48 11.44 -2.71 -11.95
C GLU A 48 10.81 -1.32 -11.76
N GLY A 49 9.90 -1.15 -10.80
CA GLY A 49 9.38 0.17 -10.45
C GLY A 49 7.98 0.13 -9.85
N THR A 50 7.26 1.24 -10.02
CA THR A 50 5.88 1.38 -9.54
C THR A 50 4.98 1.85 -10.66
N SER A 51 3.79 1.26 -10.74
CA SER A 51 2.70 1.78 -11.58
C SER A 51 1.42 1.90 -10.79
N THR A 52 0.63 2.90 -11.17
CA THR A 52 -0.69 3.17 -10.60
C THR A 52 -1.72 3.28 -11.70
N TRP A 53 -2.95 2.88 -11.38
CA TRP A 53 -4.11 3.06 -12.25
C TRP A 53 -5.38 3.01 -11.43
N ALA A 54 -6.38 3.79 -11.81
CA ALA A 54 -7.67 3.82 -11.13
C ALA A 54 -8.83 3.91 -12.12
N ALA A 55 -9.98 3.38 -11.73
CA ALA A 55 -11.22 3.44 -12.50
C ALA A 55 -12.45 3.63 -11.60
N GLY A 56 -13.54 4.07 -12.22
CA GLY A 56 -14.79 4.41 -11.55
C GLY A 56 -14.94 5.90 -11.30
N SER A 57 -15.66 6.28 -10.24
CA SER A 57 -15.97 7.67 -9.93
C SER A 57 -16.09 7.89 -8.42
N ILE A 58 -15.59 9.05 -7.99
CA ILE A 58 -15.69 9.54 -6.61
C ILE A 58 -16.39 10.91 -6.62
N PRO A 59 -16.94 11.40 -5.49
CA PRO A 59 -17.62 12.70 -5.45
C PRO A 59 -16.79 13.87 -5.98
N GLN A 60 -15.47 13.80 -5.85
CA GLN A 60 -14.49 14.83 -6.27
C GLN A 60 -14.07 14.69 -7.74
N GLY A 61 -14.55 13.68 -8.47
CA GLY A 61 -14.25 13.45 -9.87
C GLY A 61 -13.76 12.03 -10.17
N LYS A 62 -12.68 11.92 -10.94
CA LYS A 62 -12.07 10.63 -11.26
C LYS A 62 -11.08 10.24 -10.15
N PRO A 63 -11.07 8.97 -9.71
CA PRO A 63 -10.08 8.50 -8.77
C PRO A 63 -8.70 8.47 -9.42
N ASP A 64 -7.66 8.61 -8.59
CA ASP A 64 -6.24 8.56 -8.94
C ASP A 64 -5.44 7.96 -7.77
N GLU A 65 -4.11 7.91 -7.90
CA GLU A 65 -3.22 7.38 -6.86
C GLU A 65 -3.19 8.20 -5.55
N LYS A 66 -3.83 9.38 -5.53
CA LYS A 66 -3.89 10.27 -4.38
C LYS A 66 -5.26 10.25 -3.69
N THR A 67 -6.18 9.45 -4.23
CA THR A 67 -7.49 9.24 -3.62
C THR A 67 -7.32 8.58 -2.26
N ILE A 68 -8.00 9.12 -1.24
CA ILE A 68 -7.91 8.63 0.13
C ILE A 68 -9.08 7.67 0.38
N ASP A 69 -8.76 6.40 0.58
CA ASP A 69 -9.72 5.34 0.86
C ASP A 69 -9.63 4.86 2.33
N GLU A 70 -10.74 4.34 2.84
CA GLU A 70 -10.74 3.58 4.09
C GLU A 70 -10.14 2.18 3.85
N ILE A 71 -9.04 1.87 4.55
CA ILE A 71 -8.31 0.61 4.37
C ILE A 71 -8.73 -0.50 5.35
N GLY A 72 -9.60 -0.18 6.31
CA GLY A 72 -10.15 -1.12 7.29
C GLY A 72 -9.07 -1.87 8.09
N SER A 73 -9.15 -3.20 8.10
CA SER A 73 -8.25 -4.04 8.90
C SER A 73 -6.78 -3.97 8.49
N ILE A 74 -6.44 -3.38 7.34
CA ILE A 74 -5.04 -3.08 7.00
C ILE A 74 -4.45 -2.12 8.05
N SER A 75 -5.22 -1.23 8.66
CA SER A 75 -4.75 -0.36 9.76
C SER A 75 -4.11 -1.13 10.92
N LYS A 76 -4.46 -2.40 11.14
CA LYS A 76 -3.85 -3.24 12.18
C LYS A 76 -2.38 -3.56 11.91
N THR A 77 -1.94 -3.57 10.65
CA THR A 77 -0.51 -3.77 10.32
C THR A 77 0.30 -2.57 10.77
N PHE A 78 -0.23 -1.35 10.64
CA PHE A 78 0.37 -0.14 11.18
C PHE A 78 0.41 -0.16 12.71
N THR A 79 -0.69 -0.54 13.37
CA THR A 79 -0.71 -0.71 14.83
C THR A 79 0.31 -1.76 15.30
N ALA A 80 0.41 -2.90 14.60
CA ALA A 80 1.37 -3.94 14.92
C ALA A 80 2.82 -3.48 14.71
N LEU A 81 3.09 -2.69 13.66
CA LEU A 81 4.40 -2.10 13.43
C LEU A 81 4.77 -1.12 14.54
N LEU A 82 3.84 -0.28 14.99
CA LEU A 82 4.06 0.60 16.13
C LEU A 82 4.41 -0.21 17.38
N LEU A 83 3.67 -1.28 17.67
CA LEU A 83 3.98 -2.17 18.80
C LEU A 83 5.38 -2.79 18.67
N ALA A 84 5.79 -3.23 17.47
CA ALA A 84 7.13 -3.77 17.24
C ALA A 84 8.23 -2.73 17.53
N LEU A 85 8.03 -1.47 17.11
CA LEU A 85 8.97 -0.38 17.42
C LEU A 85 9.11 -0.12 18.92
N GLU A 86 8.03 -0.23 19.68
CA GLU A 86 8.06 -0.10 21.14
C GLU A 86 8.77 -1.27 21.83
N ILE A 87 8.65 -2.48 21.28
CA ILE A 87 9.36 -3.67 21.76
C ILE A 87 10.86 -3.53 21.49
N GLU A 88 11.25 -3.14 20.27
CA GLU A 88 12.65 -2.89 19.90
C GLU A 88 13.28 -1.78 20.76
N ALA A 89 12.50 -0.75 21.11
CA ALA A 89 12.94 0.29 22.03
C ALA A 89 12.97 -0.12 23.51
N GLY A 90 12.59 -1.37 23.84
CA GLY A 90 12.56 -1.89 25.21
C GLY A 90 11.48 -1.28 26.10
N ARG A 91 10.53 -0.52 25.53
CA ARG A 91 9.44 0.14 26.28
C ARG A 91 8.28 -0.80 26.56
N ILE A 92 8.10 -1.82 25.72
CA ILE A 92 7.06 -2.84 25.87
C ILE A 92 7.72 -4.23 25.84
N ASN A 93 7.29 -5.10 26.74
CA ASN A 93 7.54 -6.54 26.65
C ASN A 93 6.20 -7.24 26.40
N LEU A 94 6.08 -7.96 25.28
CA LEU A 94 4.81 -8.55 24.84
C LEU A 94 4.27 -9.59 25.83
N THR A 95 5.16 -10.40 26.42
CA THR A 95 4.79 -11.39 27.44
C THR A 95 4.30 -10.71 28.72
N ALA A 96 5.00 -9.68 29.18
CA ALA A 96 4.60 -8.92 30.35
C ALA A 96 3.26 -8.19 30.13
N LEU A 97 3.02 -7.68 28.92
CA LEU A 97 1.77 -7.02 28.56
C LEU A 97 0.56 -7.96 28.70
N ILE A 98 0.67 -9.20 28.22
CA ILE A 98 -0.40 -10.21 28.34
C ILE A 98 -0.65 -10.55 29.81
N LEU A 99 0.40 -10.69 30.62
CA LEU A 99 0.28 -10.98 32.05
C LEU A 99 -0.30 -9.81 32.86
N HIS A 100 0.06 -8.57 32.50
CA HIS A 100 -0.49 -7.36 33.12
C HIS A 100 -1.99 -7.24 32.85
N GLN A 101 -2.43 -7.49 31.61
CA GLN A 101 -3.86 -7.48 31.26
C GLN A 101 -4.62 -8.58 32.01
N ASN A 102 -4.07 -9.80 32.09
CA ASN A 102 -4.72 -10.92 32.79
C ASN A 102 -4.79 -10.74 34.32
N GLY A 103 -3.87 -9.97 34.93
CA GLY A 103 -3.93 -9.63 36.36
C GLY A 103 -5.06 -8.67 36.75
N THR A 104 -5.70 -8.01 35.78
CA THR A 104 -6.79 -7.04 35.99
C THR A 104 -8.19 -7.61 35.76
N HIS A 105 -8.32 -8.90 35.46
CA HIS A 105 -9.59 -9.63 35.40
C HIS A 105 -9.79 -10.53 36.63
N LYS A 106 -9.80 -9.95 37.82
CA LYS A 106 -10.66 -10.49 38.89
C LYS A 106 -12.05 -9.90 38.67
N GLY A 107 -12.92 -10.66 38.00
CA GLY A 107 -14.36 -10.36 38.02
C GLY A 107 -14.86 -10.31 39.48
N PRO A 108 -15.96 -9.60 39.77
CA PRO A 108 -16.48 -9.51 41.12
C PRO A 108 -16.74 -10.93 41.62
N GLY A 109 -15.99 -11.34 42.65
CA GLY A 109 -16.22 -12.58 43.35
C GLY A 109 -17.61 -12.51 43.97
N ILE A 110 -18.51 -13.35 43.49
CA ILE A 110 -19.72 -13.69 44.20
C ILE A 110 -19.31 -14.70 45.28
N GLU A 111 -19.07 -14.17 46.49
CA GLU A 111 -19.26 -14.92 47.74
C GLU A 111 -20.76 -15.18 47.97
#